data_AF-A0A6I9XGW9-F1
#
_entry.id   AF-A0A6I9XGW9-F1
#
_cell.length_a   1.000
_cell.length_b   1.000
_cell.length_c   1.000
_cell.angle_alpha   90.00
_cell.angle_beta   90.00
_cell.angle_gamma   90.00
#
_symmetry.space_group_name_H-M   'P 1'
#
loop_
_entity.id
_entity.type
_entity.pdbx_description
1 polymer ?
#
loop_
_entity_poly.entity_id
_entity_poly.type
_entity_poly.pdbx_seq_one_letter_code
_entity_poly.pdbx_strand_id
1 'polypeptide(L)'
;MEEQSGRMSLSEFSKQTGDFRSLSAADIQVLALTLQLEAEHGGGRPLRTEPRPQVQLSLTNRHPEAPVDVPGFHVPLKTKCPGNERIPLEAETDPADPTETEFSSFLFWRSPLPNIEEDLEGLLKADPLLLETGDLEGQESSEEEESGTEDGWITPRNIEQIQKSTCWGSEPAEVQVGCITTDFAMQNVLMQMGLHVLAFNGLLIQHARSYILRCHGCFRTTSNMTRLFCPHCGNKTLKKVAVTVKDDGSFHLHFSQNPKVLNPRGLRHSLPAPQGGKHASNPHLTEDQRFPQQRLSRKARQKTKAFDPDYVAGVSPFAEHDIHSRAANLQIRDTALGAGRRRLNPNMSRKKFMKSK
;
A
#
# COMPACT_ATOMS: atom_id res chain seq x y z
N MET A 1 48.81 -3.47 11.43
CA MET A 1 48.30 -4.13 10.22
C MET A 1 46.82 -3.73 10.09
N GLU A 2 46.45 -2.45 9.94
CA GLU A 2 46.81 -1.47 8.89
C GLU A 2 46.57 -1.97 7.46
N GLU A 3 45.29 -2.17 7.13
CA GLU A 3 44.77 -2.18 5.76
C GLU A 3 43.30 -1.68 5.78
N GLN A 4 43.10 -0.39 6.06
CA GLN A 4 41.76 0.24 6.12
C GLN A 4 41.71 1.61 5.40
N SER A 5 42.64 1.89 4.48
CA SER A 5 42.73 3.20 3.84
C SER A 5 41.85 3.39 2.58
N GLY A 6 40.75 2.64 2.43
CA GLY A 6 39.89 2.78 1.24
C GLY A 6 38.51 2.10 1.27
N ARG A 7 38.09 1.48 2.37
CA ARG A 7 36.74 0.91 2.48
C ARG A 7 35.84 1.90 3.22
N MET A 8 34.83 2.44 2.53
CA MET A 8 33.81 3.25 3.19
C MET A 8 33.12 2.44 4.27
N SER A 9 32.84 3.08 5.41
CA SER A 9 32.08 2.46 6.48
C SER A 9 30.64 2.18 6.01
N LEU A 10 30.00 1.12 6.51
CA LEU A 10 28.57 0.84 6.27
C LEU A 10 27.70 2.08 6.53
N SER A 11 28.07 2.88 7.52
CA SER A 11 27.38 4.12 7.87
C SER A 11 27.47 5.19 6.77
N GLU A 12 28.62 5.30 6.10
CA GLU A 12 28.83 6.21 4.98
C GLU A 12 28.09 5.72 3.74
N PHE A 13 28.16 4.41 3.46
CA PHE A 13 27.40 3.80 2.38
C PHE A 13 25.90 4.08 2.54
N SER A 14 25.34 3.83 3.72
CA SER A 14 23.92 4.08 4.02
C SER A 14 23.53 5.57 3.95
N LYS A 15 24.48 6.49 4.19
CA LYS A 15 24.24 7.93 4.02
C LYS A 15 24.19 8.32 2.54
N GLN A 16 25.01 7.70 1.71
CA GLN A 16 25.02 7.91 0.27
C GLN A 16 23.76 7.34 -0.41
N THR A 17 23.28 6.17 0.02
CA THR A 17 21.98 5.64 -0.45
C THR A 17 20.80 6.49 0.03
N GLY A 18 20.98 7.20 1.15
CA GLY A 18 19.97 8.09 1.74
C GLY A 18 19.07 7.43 2.78
N ASP A 19 19.32 6.16 3.12
CA ASP A 19 18.53 5.37 4.08
C ASP A 19 19.06 5.40 5.50
N PHE A 20 20.22 6.00 5.76
CA PHE A 20 20.76 6.10 7.13
C PHE A 20 19.79 6.70 8.16
N ARG A 21 18.88 7.61 7.75
CA ARG A 21 17.91 8.24 8.66
C ARG A 21 16.71 7.36 9.00
N SER A 22 16.43 6.33 8.21
CA SER A 22 15.37 5.34 8.48
C SER A 22 15.89 4.13 9.25
N LEU A 23 17.19 3.82 9.13
CA LEU A 23 17.83 2.74 9.86
C LEU A 23 18.05 3.07 11.34
N SER A 24 17.77 2.09 12.19
CA SER A 24 18.07 2.12 13.63
C SER A 24 19.48 1.58 13.92
N ALA A 25 19.93 1.74 15.16
CA ALA A 25 21.22 1.19 15.61
C ALA A 25 21.28 -0.34 15.49
N ALA A 26 20.17 -1.04 15.76
CA ALA A 26 20.08 -2.49 15.61
C ALA A 26 20.17 -2.89 14.13
N ASP A 27 19.52 -2.15 13.23
CA ASP A 27 19.57 -2.44 11.79
C ASP A 27 21.00 -2.30 11.25
N ILE A 28 21.73 -1.28 11.68
CA ILE A 28 23.14 -1.09 11.33
C ILE A 28 24.01 -2.27 11.82
N GLN A 29 23.73 -2.81 13.02
CA GLN A 29 24.44 -3.98 13.54
C GLN A 29 24.13 -5.24 12.74
N VAL A 30 22.87 -5.46 12.36
CA VAL A 30 22.48 -6.60 11.50
C VAL A 30 23.18 -6.52 10.14
N LEU A 31 23.16 -5.33 9.51
CA LEU A 31 23.89 -5.11 8.26
C LEU A 31 25.40 -5.36 8.40
N ALA A 32 26.02 -4.88 9.48
CA ALA A 32 27.44 -5.11 9.75
C ALA A 32 27.76 -6.60 9.95
N LEU A 33 26.90 -7.33 10.67
CA LEU A 33 27.05 -8.77 10.87
C LEU A 33 26.94 -9.53 9.54
N THR A 34 25.98 -9.15 8.68
CA THR A 34 25.84 -9.80 7.36
C THR A 34 27.07 -9.59 6.48
N LEU A 35 27.68 -8.40 6.52
CA LEU A 35 28.94 -8.14 5.83
C LEU A 35 30.11 -8.95 6.39
N GLN A 36 30.18 -9.08 7.72
CA GLN A 36 31.22 -9.88 8.36
C GLN A 36 31.11 -11.36 7.94
N LEU A 37 29.91 -11.93 7.99
CA LEU A 37 29.67 -13.32 7.59
C LEU A 37 29.94 -13.55 6.10
N GLU A 38 29.59 -12.60 5.23
CA GLU A 38 29.92 -12.66 3.80
C GLU A 38 31.44 -12.61 3.58
N ALA A 39 32.18 -11.81 4.35
CA ALA A 39 33.64 -11.77 4.25
C ALA A 39 34.30 -13.07 4.72
N GLU A 40 33.72 -13.74 5.71
CA GLU A 40 34.20 -15.01 6.27
C GLU A 40 33.84 -16.23 5.39
N HIS A 41 32.63 -16.25 4.82
CA HIS A 41 32.05 -17.44 4.19
C HIS A 41 31.65 -17.24 2.71
N GLY A 42 31.48 -16.01 2.23
CA GLY A 42 30.91 -15.68 0.91
C GLY A 42 31.82 -15.92 -0.30
N GLY A 43 32.87 -16.72 -0.16
CA GLY A 43 33.72 -17.16 -1.28
C GLY A 43 34.43 -16.03 -2.05
N GLY A 44 34.57 -14.83 -1.46
CA GLY A 44 35.31 -13.72 -2.07
C GLY A 44 34.56 -12.97 -3.17
N ARG A 45 33.22 -13.00 -3.21
CA ARG A 45 32.44 -12.17 -4.14
C ARG A 45 32.78 -10.67 -3.95
N PRO A 46 33.01 -9.93 -5.05
CA PRO A 46 33.32 -8.50 -4.95
C PRO A 46 32.08 -7.72 -4.53
N LEU A 47 32.03 -7.32 -3.27
CA LEU A 47 31.05 -6.38 -2.76
C LEU A 47 31.32 -4.98 -3.29
N ARG A 48 30.25 -4.20 -3.40
CA ARG A 48 30.34 -2.82 -3.89
C ARG A 48 30.64 -1.88 -2.73
N THR A 49 31.75 -1.16 -2.85
CA THR A 49 32.17 -0.16 -1.86
C THR A 49 31.37 1.13 -1.97
N GLU A 50 30.84 1.45 -3.16
CA GLU A 50 30.03 2.64 -3.42
C GLU A 50 28.70 2.26 -4.12
N PRO A 51 27.59 2.95 -3.82
CA PRO A 51 26.33 2.71 -4.48
C PRO A 51 26.41 3.14 -5.94
N ARG A 52 25.70 2.42 -6.83
CA ARG A 52 25.67 2.79 -8.24
C ARG A 52 25.03 4.18 -8.40
N PRO A 53 25.67 5.13 -9.10
CA PRO A 53 25.10 6.47 -9.33
C PRO A 53 23.93 6.46 -10.33
N GLN A 54 23.65 5.32 -10.97
CA GLN A 54 22.66 5.21 -12.03
C GLN A 54 21.24 5.15 -11.45
N VAL A 55 20.65 6.33 -11.25
CA VAL A 55 19.23 6.49 -10.94
C VAL A 55 18.47 6.57 -12.26
N GLN A 56 17.68 5.55 -12.57
CA GLN A 56 16.79 5.58 -13.72
C GLN A 56 15.45 6.20 -13.35
N LEU A 57 14.93 7.05 -14.22
CA LEU A 57 13.66 7.74 -14.02
C LEU A 57 12.64 7.25 -15.04
N SER A 58 11.49 6.80 -14.55
CA SER A 58 10.34 6.48 -15.38
C SER A 58 9.20 7.44 -15.06
N LEU A 59 8.42 7.76 -16.09
CA LEU A 59 7.27 8.65 -15.98
C LEU A 59 6.01 7.82 -16.20
N THR A 60 5.00 8.02 -15.35
CA THR A 60 3.73 7.31 -15.41
C THR A 60 2.58 8.30 -15.33
N ASN A 61 1.50 8.05 -16.08
CA ASN A 61 0.26 8.84 -15.96
C ASN A 61 -0.64 8.37 -14.80
N ARG A 62 -0.28 7.25 -14.17
CA ARG A 62 -1.02 6.67 -13.04
C ARG A 62 -0.88 7.56 -11.80
N HIS A 63 -1.92 7.60 -10.99
CA HIS A 63 -1.89 8.30 -9.70
C HIS A 63 -1.10 7.46 -8.66
N PRO A 64 -0.29 8.05 -7.77
CA PRO A 64 0.49 7.30 -6.78
C PRO A 64 -0.33 6.48 -5.77
N GLU A 65 -1.61 6.80 -5.62
CA GLU A 65 -2.58 6.08 -4.76
C GLU A 65 -3.40 5.04 -5.54
N ALA A 66 -3.05 4.77 -6.80
CA ALA A 66 -3.68 3.66 -7.54
C ALA A 66 -3.30 2.33 -6.85
N PRO A 67 -4.24 1.39 -6.67
CA PRO A 67 -3.99 0.11 -6.02
C PRO A 67 -3.27 -0.83 -6.99
N VAL A 68 -1.99 -0.55 -7.24
CA VAL A 68 -1.09 -1.42 -7.99
C VAL A 68 -0.44 -2.37 -6.99
N ASP A 69 -0.39 -3.66 -7.31
CA ASP A 69 0.18 -4.72 -6.46
C ASP A 69 -0.55 -4.89 -5.12
N VAL A 70 -1.83 -4.52 -5.04
CA VAL A 70 -2.67 -4.76 -3.86
C VAL A 70 -3.51 -6.02 -4.10
N PRO A 71 -3.29 -7.11 -3.35
CA PRO A 71 -4.06 -8.34 -3.50
C PRO A 71 -5.57 -8.10 -3.36
N GLY A 72 -6.36 -8.73 -4.22
CA GLY A 72 -7.82 -8.57 -4.25
C GLY A 72 -8.35 -7.33 -4.96
N PHE A 73 -7.48 -6.43 -5.45
CA PHE A 73 -7.88 -5.32 -6.33
C PHE A 73 -7.61 -5.67 -7.79
N HIS A 74 -8.63 -6.13 -8.51
CA HIS A 74 -8.52 -6.39 -9.93
C HIS A 74 -8.60 -5.09 -10.74
N VAL A 75 -7.50 -4.74 -11.43
CA VAL A 75 -7.46 -3.60 -12.35
C VAL A 75 -7.44 -4.16 -13.78
N PRO A 76 -8.58 -4.17 -14.49
CA PRO A 76 -8.59 -4.68 -15.85
C PRO A 76 -7.64 -3.83 -16.72
N LEU A 77 -6.69 -4.49 -17.37
CA LEU A 77 -5.92 -3.88 -18.43
C LEU A 77 -6.92 -3.46 -19.50
N LYS A 78 -6.97 -2.16 -19.83
CA LYS A 78 -7.76 -1.71 -20.97
C LYS A 78 -7.12 -2.29 -22.23
N THR A 79 -7.59 -3.44 -22.68
CA THR A 79 -7.46 -3.86 -24.06
C THR A 79 -8.01 -2.71 -24.90
N LYS A 80 -7.18 -2.14 -25.78
CA LYS A 80 -7.71 -1.25 -26.82
C LYS A 80 -8.69 -2.12 -27.61
N CYS A 81 -9.98 -1.82 -27.56
CA CYS A 81 -10.92 -2.43 -28.50
C CYS A 81 -10.49 -1.98 -29.91
N PRO A 82 -10.11 -2.89 -30.82
CA PRO A 82 -10.11 -2.58 -32.23
C PRO A 82 -11.58 -2.49 -32.67
N GLY A 83 -11.94 -1.46 -33.42
CA GLY A 83 -13.28 -1.41 -34.05
C GLY A 83 -14.12 -0.23 -33.60
N ASN A 84 -13.91 0.86 -34.33
CA ASN A 84 -14.82 1.98 -34.42
C ASN A 84 -15.99 1.54 -35.32
N GLU A 85 -17.05 0.95 -34.76
CA GLU A 85 -18.32 0.78 -35.47
C GLU A 85 -19.44 1.45 -34.69
N ARG A 86 -19.97 2.51 -35.29
CA ARG A 86 -21.18 3.21 -34.83
C ARG A 86 -22.35 2.29 -35.08
N ILE A 87 -22.96 1.76 -34.03
CA ILE A 87 -24.29 1.15 -34.13
C ILE A 87 -25.32 2.29 -33.96
N PRO A 88 -26.24 2.51 -34.90
CA PRO A 88 -27.23 3.59 -34.83
C PRO A 88 -28.18 3.44 -33.64
N LEU A 89 -28.41 4.54 -32.92
CA LEU A 89 -29.54 4.69 -32.01
C LEU A 89 -30.79 4.96 -32.87
N GLU A 90 -31.58 3.94 -33.15
CA GLU A 90 -32.98 4.13 -33.53
C GLU A 90 -33.80 4.30 -32.25
N ALA A 91 -34.45 5.45 -32.15
CA ALA A 91 -35.40 5.79 -31.11
C ALA A 91 -36.76 5.21 -31.51
N GLU A 92 -37.19 4.16 -30.83
CA GLU A 92 -38.58 3.70 -30.90
C GLU A 92 -39.30 4.03 -29.61
N THR A 93 -40.54 4.47 -29.78
CA THR A 93 -41.38 5.14 -28.79
C THR A 93 -42.26 4.08 -28.11
N ASP A 94 -42.19 3.95 -26.79
CA ASP A 94 -43.06 3.04 -26.03
C ASP A 94 -44.54 3.49 -26.04
N PRO A 95 -45.51 2.60 -26.31
CA PRO A 95 -46.90 2.80 -25.91
C PRO A 95 -47.22 1.98 -24.65
N ALA A 96 -47.69 2.71 -23.62
CA ALA A 96 -48.62 2.34 -22.54
C ALA A 96 -48.52 0.97 -21.81
N ASP A 97 -48.34 1.06 -20.48
CA ASP A 97 -48.56 0.02 -19.46
C ASP A 97 -49.89 -0.76 -19.60
N PRO A 98 -49.95 -2.03 -19.14
CA PRO A 98 -50.56 -2.22 -17.82
C PRO A 98 -49.87 -3.26 -16.90
N THR A 99 -49.74 -2.84 -15.64
CA THR A 99 -50.00 -3.56 -14.38
C THR A 99 -49.15 -4.78 -13.95
N GLU A 100 -48.59 -4.59 -12.75
CA GLU A 100 -48.23 -5.58 -11.72
C GLU A 100 -46.95 -6.42 -11.91
N THR A 101 -45.87 -5.99 -11.27
CA THR A 101 -45.43 -6.56 -9.98
C THR A 101 -44.19 -5.82 -9.47
N GLU A 102 -44.27 -5.30 -8.26
CA GLU A 102 -43.23 -4.53 -7.59
C GLU A 102 -41.98 -5.39 -7.34
N PHE A 103 -40.90 -5.13 -8.08
CA PHE A 103 -39.57 -5.57 -7.71
C PHE A 103 -39.07 -4.73 -6.52
N SER A 104 -39.54 -5.06 -5.32
CA SER A 104 -39.02 -4.51 -4.07
C SER A 104 -37.98 -5.48 -3.48
N SER A 105 -36.75 -4.98 -3.30
CA SER A 105 -35.61 -5.69 -2.70
C SER A 105 -35.78 -6.04 -1.21
N PHE A 106 -37.01 -5.98 -0.68
CA PHE A 106 -37.34 -6.15 0.73
C PHE A 106 -38.11 -7.44 1.05
N LEU A 107 -38.33 -8.34 0.09
CA LEU A 107 -39.00 -9.63 0.32
C LEU A 107 -38.07 -10.84 0.57
N PHE A 108 -36.74 -10.64 0.58
CA PHE A 108 -35.77 -11.74 0.72
C PHE A 108 -35.78 -12.45 2.09
N TRP A 109 -36.38 -11.86 3.13
CA TRP A 109 -36.31 -12.37 4.51
C TRP A 109 -37.65 -12.84 5.08
N ARG A 110 -38.43 -13.64 4.35
CA ARG A 110 -39.58 -14.37 4.93
C ARG A 110 -39.44 -15.88 4.77
N SER A 111 -39.87 -16.58 5.82
CA SER A 111 -39.99 -18.03 5.86
C SER A 111 -41.29 -18.51 5.20
N PRO A 112 -41.32 -19.71 4.61
CA PRO A 112 -40.18 -20.60 4.39
C PRO A 112 -39.35 -20.19 3.17
N LEU A 113 -38.02 -20.34 3.27
CA LEU A 113 -37.10 -20.13 2.16
C LEU A 113 -37.34 -21.18 1.07
N PRO A 114 -37.21 -20.83 -0.23
CA PRO A 114 -37.28 -21.81 -1.32
C PRO A 114 -36.20 -22.90 -1.15
N ASN A 115 -36.56 -24.13 -1.50
CA ASN A 115 -35.74 -25.33 -1.29
C ASN A 115 -34.56 -25.36 -2.28
N ILE A 116 -33.38 -24.98 -1.80
CA ILE A 116 -32.16 -24.80 -2.60
C ILE A 116 -31.62 -26.16 -3.09
N GLU A 117 -31.98 -27.26 -2.41
CA GLU A 117 -31.58 -28.62 -2.77
C GLU A 117 -32.04 -29.04 -4.19
N GLU A 118 -33.22 -28.62 -4.65
CA GLU A 118 -33.73 -29.01 -5.98
C GLU A 118 -32.96 -28.32 -7.13
N ASP A 119 -32.53 -27.07 -6.92
CA ASP A 119 -31.75 -26.30 -7.90
C ASP A 119 -30.29 -26.81 -8.00
N LEU A 120 -29.72 -27.27 -6.89
CA LEU A 120 -28.39 -27.87 -6.84
C LEU A 120 -28.32 -29.22 -7.55
N GLU A 121 -29.38 -30.04 -7.48
CA GLU A 121 -29.46 -31.31 -8.20
C GLU A 121 -29.60 -31.14 -9.72
N GLY A 122 -30.14 -30.01 -10.20
CA GLY A 122 -30.21 -29.67 -11.61
C GLY A 122 -28.84 -29.37 -12.24
N LEU A 123 -27.98 -28.66 -11.50
CA LEU A 123 -26.65 -28.26 -11.96
C LEU A 123 -25.63 -29.41 -11.97
N LEU A 124 -25.83 -30.42 -11.12
CA LEU A 124 -24.98 -31.62 -11.07
C LEU A 124 -25.27 -32.65 -12.17
N LYS A 125 -26.38 -32.50 -12.92
CA LYS A 125 -26.78 -33.40 -14.01
C LYS A 125 -26.33 -32.95 -15.41
N ALA A 126 -25.70 -31.79 -15.54
CA ALA A 126 -25.13 -31.34 -16.81
C ALA A 126 -23.71 -31.92 -16.98
N ASP A 127 -23.58 -32.96 -17.81
CA ASP A 127 -22.33 -33.69 -18.02
C ASP A 127 -21.23 -32.87 -18.73
N PRO A 128 -19.94 -33.20 -18.50
CA PRO A 128 -18.79 -32.45 -19.01
C PRO A 128 -18.14 -33.16 -20.21
N LEU A 129 -18.43 -32.74 -21.45
CA LEU A 129 -17.69 -33.19 -22.64
C LEU A 129 -17.64 -32.12 -23.72
N LEU A 130 -16.44 -31.58 -23.98
CA LEU A 130 -15.77 -31.57 -25.30
C LEU A 130 -14.49 -30.69 -25.25
N LEU A 131 -13.37 -31.35 -25.01
CA LEU A 131 -12.04 -30.95 -25.48
C LEU A 131 -11.89 -31.51 -26.89
N GLU A 132 -11.64 -30.67 -27.89
CA GLU A 132 -10.96 -31.10 -29.11
C GLU A 132 -9.75 -30.19 -29.38
N THR A 133 -8.61 -30.85 -29.41
CA THR A 133 -7.29 -30.39 -29.86
C THR A 133 -7.26 -30.31 -31.38
N GLY A 134 -6.74 -29.21 -31.92
CA GLY A 134 -6.40 -29.09 -33.34
C GLY A 134 -5.13 -28.27 -33.52
N ASP A 135 -4.03 -28.96 -33.85
CA ASP A 135 -2.72 -28.38 -34.16
C ASP A 135 -2.71 -27.63 -35.49
N LEU A 136 -2.14 -26.43 -35.55
CA LEU A 136 -1.56 -25.82 -36.75
C LEU A 136 -0.32 -25.00 -36.40
N GLU A 137 0.80 -25.37 -37.02
CA GLU A 137 2.14 -24.80 -36.82
C GLU A 137 2.31 -23.40 -37.45
N GLY A 138 2.96 -22.50 -36.69
CA GLY A 138 4.02 -21.62 -37.20
C GLY A 138 3.66 -20.18 -37.60
N GLN A 139 3.82 -19.21 -36.69
CA GLN A 139 4.56 -17.96 -36.95
C GLN A 139 4.94 -17.23 -35.65
N GLU A 140 6.24 -16.94 -35.48
CA GLU A 140 6.80 -16.21 -34.34
C GLU A 140 6.33 -14.74 -34.30
N SER A 141 5.61 -14.37 -33.25
CA SER A 141 5.67 -13.04 -32.66
C SER A 141 5.47 -13.16 -31.15
N SER A 142 6.49 -12.79 -30.38
CA SER A 142 6.48 -12.74 -28.92
C SER A 142 5.50 -11.66 -28.43
N GLU A 143 4.23 -12.02 -28.33
CA GLU A 143 3.25 -11.37 -27.47
C GLU A 143 2.87 -12.41 -26.41
N GLU A 144 3.21 -12.12 -25.16
CA GLU A 144 2.74 -12.91 -24.01
C GLU A 144 1.21 -12.77 -23.94
N GLU A 145 0.50 -13.68 -24.61
CA GLU A 145 -0.91 -13.91 -24.36
C GLU A 145 -1.04 -14.58 -23.00
N GLU A 146 -1.18 -13.78 -21.94
CA GLU A 146 -1.78 -14.27 -20.70
C GLU A 146 -3.24 -14.62 -21.00
N SER A 147 -3.46 -15.90 -21.31
CA SER A 147 -4.75 -16.57 -21.33
C SER A 147 -5.61 -16.08 -20.17
N GLY A 148 -6.83 -15.63 -20.46
CA GLY A 148 -7.75 -15.02 -19.50
C GLY A 148 -8.13 -15.94 -18.33
N THR A 149 -7.26 -16.01 -17.33
CA THR A 149 -7.54 -16.60 -16.03
C THR A 149 -8.23 -15.58 -15.15
N GLU A 150 -9.11 -16.06 -14.28
CA GLU A 150 -9.82 -15.28 -13.26
C GLU A 150 -8.87 -14.77 -12.15
N ASP A 151 -7.82 -14.04 -12.55
CA ASP A 151 -6.58 -13.89 -11.80
C ASP A 151 -6.60 -12.66 -10.88
N GLY A 152 -7.53 -12.66 -9.92
CA GLY A 152 -7.66 -11.56 -8.96
C GLY A 152 -8.37 -11.89 -7.65
N TRP A 153 -8.93 -13.09 -7.50
CA TRP A 153 -9.66 -13.48 -6.29
C TRP A 153 -8.72 -13.89 -5.16
N ILE A 154 -9.00 -13.46 -3.93
CA ILE A 154 -8.37 -14.02 -2.73
C ILE A 154 -9.17 -15.26 -2.32
N THR A 155 -8.60 -16.44 -2.49
CA THR A 155 -9.20 -17.75 -2.22
C THR A 155 -8.49 -18.42 -1.04
N PRO A 156 -9.12 -19.40 -0.35
CA PRO A 156 -8.45 -20.19 0.68
C PRO A 156 -7.16 -20.87 0.19
N ARG A 157 -7.06 -21.15 -1.12
CA ARG A 157 -5.88 -21.77 -1.74
C ARG A 157 -4.70 -20.80 -1.89
N ASN A 158 -4.95 -19.51 -2.11
CA ASN A 158 -3.89 -18.52 -2.34
C ASN A 158 -3.60 -17.59 -1.15
N ILE A 159 -4.40 -17.63 -0.07
CA ILE A 159 -4.23 -16.71 1.07
C ILE A 159 -2.85 -16.80 1.72
N GLU A 160 -2.31 -18.01 1.88
CA GLU A 160 -0.96 -18.20 2.43
C GLU A 160 0.11 -17.64 1.50
N GLN A 161 -0.07 -17.85 0.19
CA GLN A 161 0.84 -17.32 -0.81
C GLN A 161 0.80 -15.79 -0.80
N ILE A 162 -0.38 -15.17 -0.75
CA ILE A 162 -0.56 -13.72 -0.70
C ILE A 162 0.05 -13.10 0.56
N GLN A 163 -0.09 -13.77 1.71
CA GLN A 163 0.55 -13.34 2.96
C GLN A 163 2.07 -13.37 2.87
N LYS A 164 2.62 -14.32 2.10
CA LYS A 164 4.07 -14.51 1.88
C LYS A 164 4.60 -13.68 0.69
N SER A 165 3.75 -13.30 -0.28
CA SER A 165 4.11 -12.74 -1.60
C SER A 165 4.46 -11.25 -1.60
N THR A 166 4.72 -10.64 -0.44
CA THR A 166 5.33 -9.30 -0.42
C THR A 166 6.74 -9.31 -1.05
N CYS A 167 7.30 -10.49 -1.29
CA CYS A 167 8.60 -10.69 -1.91
C CYS A 167 8.46 -11.60 -3.14
N TRP A 168 8.77 -11.06 -4.31
CA TRP A 168 8.88 -11.83 -5.55
C TRP A 168 10.31 -12.39 -5.59
N GLY A 169 10.45 -13.71 -5.47
CA GLY A 169 11.74 -14.37 -5.46
C GLY A 169 11.72 -15.62 -6.32
N SER A 170 12.87 -15.94 -6.95
CA SER A 170 13.06 -17.17 -7.70
C SER A 170 13.40 -18.34 -6.77
N GLU A 171 13.44 -19.56 -7.31
CA GLU A 171 13.85 -20.79 -6.64
C GLU A 171 15.08 -20.62 -5.72
N PRO A 172 15.17 -21.40 -4.62
CA PRO A 172 16.20 -21.23 -3.61
C PRO A 172 17.58 -21.39 -4.23
N ALA A 173 18.23 -20.26 -4.51
CA ALA A 173 19.66 -20.27 -4.78
C ALA A 173 20.35 -20.85 -3.53
N GLU A 174 21.28 -21.78 -3.71
CA GLU A 174 22.19 -22.25 -2.66
C GLU A 174 23.09 -21.09 -2.23
N VAL A 175 22.54 -20.15 -1.47
CA VAL A 175 23.25 -18.99 -0.96
C VAL A 175 23.77 -19.34 0.43
N GLN A 176 25.08 -19.26 0.60
CA GLN A 176 25.74 -19.56 1.87
C GLN A 176 25.46 -18.51 2.94
N VAL A 177 25.33 -17.23 2.55
CA VAL A 177 25.04 -16.10 3.45
C VAL A 177 23.93 -15.24 2.86
N GLY A 178 22.87 -15.03 3.64
CA GLY A 178 21.76 -14.17 3.24
C GLY A 178 21.10 -13.54 4.46
N CYS A 179 20.51 -12.37 4.28
CA CYS A 179 19.79 -11.66 5.33
C CYS A 179 18.28 -11.75 5.11
N ILE A 180 17.55 -12.21 6.12
CA ILE A 180 16.08 -12.17 6.13
C ILE A 180 15.63 -10.88 6.80
N THR A 181 14.97 -10.01 6.04
CA THR A 181 14.47 -8.73 6.55
C THR A 181 13.22 -8.28 5.80
N THR A 182 12.31 -7.62 6.51
CA THR A 182 11.10 -7.00 5.94
C THR A 182 11.25 -5.50 5.69
N ASP A 183 12.30 -4.87 6.23
CA ASP A 183 12.45 -3.42 6.08
C ASP A 183 13.11 -3.10 4.73
N PHE A 184 12.39 -2.35 3.90
CA PHE A 184 12.88 -1.90 2.62
C PHE A 184 14.20 -1.11 2.72
N ALA A 185 14.42 -0.34 3.79
CA ALA A 185 15.67 0.42 3.95
C ALA A 185 16.89 -0.52 4.07
N MET A 186 16.77 -1.60 4.83
CA MET A 186 17.81 -2.63 4.91
C MET A 186 17.97 -3.36 3.58
N GLN A 187 16.87 -3.77 2.95
CA GLN A 187 16.89 -4.47 1.67
C GLN A 187 17.58 -3.63 0.58
N ASN A 188 17.29 -2.33 0.52
CA ASN A 188 17.90 -1.40 -0.44
C ASN A 188 19.42 -1.31 -0.25
N VAL A 189 19.88 -1.14 0.99
CA VAL A 189 21.32 -1.09 1.29
C VAL A 189 21.98 -2.41 0.93
N LEU A 190 21.42 -3.55 1.35
CA LEU A 190 21.95 -4.88 1.05
C LEU A 190 22.08 -5.13 -0.46
N MET A 191 21.02 -4.89 -1.23
CA MET A 191 21.04 -5.07 -2.69
C MET A 191 22.04 -4.10 -3.37
N GLN A 192 22.17 -2.87 -2.89
CA GLN A 192 23.16 -1.93 -3.44
C GLN A 192 24.60 -2.33 -3.12
N MET A 193 24.85 -2.97 -1.98
CA MET A 193 26.14 -3.56 -1.63
C MET A 193 26.43 -4.86 -2.39
N GLY A 194 25.41 -5.49 -2.97
CA GLY A 194 25.49 -6.77 -3.66
C GLY A 194 25.32 -7.98 -2.74
N LEU A 195 24.75 -7.78 -1.55
CA LEU A 195 24.44 -8.85 -0.60
C LEU A 195 23.08 -9.49 -0.91
N HIS A 196 22.99 -10.78 -0.61
CA HIS A 196 21.77 -11.55 -0.82
C HIS A 196 20.73 -11.28 0.27
N VAL A 197 19.54 -10.89 -0.17
CA VAL A 197 18.37 -10.71 0.70
C VAL A 197 17.41 -11.85 0.46
N LEU A 198 17.03 -12.52 1.54
CA LEU A 198 16.09 -13.64 1.51
C LEU A 198 14.72 -13.19 2.02
N ALA A 199 13.67 -13.69 1.39
CA ALA A 199 12.32 -13.59 1.88
C ALA A 199 12.05 -14.62 3.00
N PHE A 200 10.93 -14.50 3.71
CA PHE A 200 10.58 -15.43 4.79
C PHE A 200 10.40 -16.89 4.36
N ASN A 201 10.11 -17.11 3.08
CA ASN A 201 10.00 -18.44 2.47
C ASN A 201 11.36 -18.99 2.00
N GLY A 202 12.47 -18.29 2.26
CA GLY A 202 13.82 -18.70 1.86
C GLY A 202 14.16 -18.41 0.39
N LEU A 203 13.27 -17.74 -0.35
CA LEU A 203 13.53 -17.36 -1.74
C LEU A 203 14.42 -16.12 -1.79
N LEU A 204 15.27 -16.04 -2.82
CA LEU A 204 16.14 -14.90 -3.05
C LEU A 204 15.34 -13.75 -3.71
N ILE A 205 15.41 -12.56 -3.12
CA ILE A 205 14.75 -11.36 -3.66
C ILE A 205 15.61 -10.80 -4.80
N GLN A 206 15.08 -10.81 -6.02
CA GLN A 206 15.76 -10.25 -7.21
C GLN A 206 15.47 -8.76 -7.39
N HIS A 207 14.27 -8.32 -6.99
CA HIS A 207 13.89 -6.92 -7.04
C HIS A 207 12.98 -6.59 -5.87
N ALA A 208 13.21 -5.45 -5.22
CA ALA A 208 12.29 -4.92 -4.23
C ALA A 208 11.61 -3.67 -4.79
N ARG A 209 10.28 -3.71 -4.84
CA ARG A 209 9.45 -2.56 -5.17
C ARG A 209 8.79 -2.03 -3.90
N SER A 210 8.96 -0.74 -3.65
CA SER A 210 8.35 -0.07 -2.50
C SER A 210 8.02 1.38 -2.83
N TYR A 211 7.68 2.15 -1.82
CA TYR A 211 7.41 3.58 -1.94
C TYR A 211 8.30 4.36 -0.99
N ILE A 212 8.71 5.55 -1.45
CA ILE A 212 9.38 6.55 -0.62
C ILE A 212 8.62 7.88 -0.69
N LEU A 213 8.90 8.75 0.26
CA LEU A 213 8.41 10.13 0.24
C LEU A 213 9.49 11.06 -0.31
N ARG A 214 9.16 11.85 -1.34
CA ARG A 214 10.02 12.89 -1.90
C ARG A 214 9.39 14.26 -1.70
N CYS A 215 10.17 15.21 -1.19
CA CYS A 215 9.76 16.60 -1.13
C CYS A 215 9.74 17.22 -2.53
N HIS A 216 8.62 17.82 -2.96
CA HIS A 216 8.58 18.50 -4.26
C HIS A 216 9.20 19.91 -4.23
N GLY A 217 9.52 20.45 -3.04
CA GLY A 217 10.16 21.77 -2.89
C GLY A 217 11.69 21.72 -2.83
N CYS A 218 12.24 20.90 -1.92
CA CYS A 218 13.69 20.76 -1.72
C CYS A 218 14.27 19.45 -2.28
N PHE A 219 13.47 18.63 -2.95
CA PHE A 219 13.85 17.38 -3.64
C PHE A 219 14.45 16.27 -2.78
N ARG A 220 14.63 16.48 -1.48
CA ARG A 220 15.10 15.45 -0.55
C ARG A 220 14.07 14.31 -0.40
N THR A 221 14.57 13.09 -0.41
CA THR A 221 13.81 11.86 -0.20
C THR A 221 13.91 11.38 1.25
N THR A 222 12.92 10.59 1.68
CA THR A 222 12.92 9.85 2.94
C THR A 222 12.13 8.54 2.75
N SER A 223 12.66 7.43 3.25
CA SER A 223 12.01 6.12 3.23
C SER A 223 10.97 5.94 4.35
N ASN A 224 10.91 6.84 5.33
CA ASN A 224 9.90 6.75 6.40
C ASN A 224 8.53 7.24 5.93
N MET A 225 7.64 6.28 5.63
CA MET A 225 6.29 6.52 5.10
C MET A 225 5.30 7.17 6.07
N THR A 226 5.64 7.28 7.35
CA THR A 226 4.78 7.91 8.39
C THR A 226 4.95 9.43 8.47
N ARG A 227 5.98 9.99 7.82
CA ARG A 227 6.31 11.41 7.88
C ARG A 227 5.29 12.27 7.11
N LEU A 228 4.85 13.35 7.75
CA LEU A 228 3.99 14.36 7.12
C LEU A 228 4.79 15.58 6.63
N PHE A 229 5.84 15.96 7.37
CA PHE A 229 6.69 17.12 7.09
C PHE A 229 8.05 16.67 6.57
N CYS A 230 8.62 17.45 5.66
CA CYS A 230 9.95 17.18 5.12
C CYS A 230 11.01 17.41 6.21
N PRO A 231 11.91 16.45 6.47
CA PRO A 231 12.94 16.57 7.51
C PRO A 231 14.07 17.54 7.15
N HIS A 232 14.09 18.09 5.92
CA HIS A 232 15.08 19.06 5.48
C HIS A 232 14.56 20.50 5.51
N CYS A 233 13.37 20.75 4.94
CA CYS A 233 12.80 22.10 4.84
C CYS A 233 11.61 22.37 5.77
N GLY A 234 11.17 21.39 6.58
CA GLY A 234 10.06 21.52 7.53
C GLY A 234 8.65 21.60 6.90
N ASN A 235 8.55 21.82 5.58
CA ASN A 235 7.26 21.98 4.92
C ASN A 235 6.51 20.66 4.73
N LYS A 236 5.17 20.73 4.72
CA LYS A 236 4.27 19.59 4.43
C LYS A 236 4.16 19.32 2.92
N THR A 237 5.29 18.99 2.30
CA THR A 237 5.47 18.92 0.84
C THR A 237 5.90 17.54 0.34
N LEU A 238 5.84 16.53 1.20
CA LEU A 238 6.16 15.15 0.83
C LEU A 238 5.12 14.56 -0.12
N LYS A 239 5.61 13.84 -1.14
CA LYS A 239 4.80 13.11 -2.14
C LYS A 239 5.32 11.68 -2.25
N LYS A 240 4.39 10.73 -2.31
CA LYS A 240 4.68 9.30 -2.49
C LYS A 240 5.18 9.05 -3.91
N VAL A 241 6.31 8.36 -4.03
CA VAL A 241 6.96 7.96 -5.29
C VAL A 241 7.29 6.47 -5.18
N ALA A 242 6.98 5.69 -6.23
CA ALA A 242 7.33 4.28 -6.25
C ALA A 242 8.81 4.11 -6.64
N VAL A 243 9.47 3.15 -6.00
CA VAL A 243 10.87 2.83 -6.19
C VAL A 243 10.99 1.35 -6.50
N THR A 244 11.85 1.00 -7.44
CA THR A 244 12.29 -0.38 -7.67
C THR A 244 13.80 -0.44 -7.55
N VAL A 245 14.28 -1.36 -6.72
CA VAL A 245 15.70 -1.67 -6.56
C VAL A 245 15.90 -3.07 -7.11
N LYS A 246 16.82 -3.24 -8.05
CA LYS A 246 17.19 -4.56 -8.57
C LYS A 246 18.41 -5.12 -7.82
N ASP A 247 18.62 -6.42 -7.91
CA ASP A 247 19.84 -7.14 -7.51
C ASP A 247 21.13 -6.53 -8.11
N ASP A 248 21.03 -5.98 -9.31
CA ASP A 248 22.04 -5.17 -9.96
C ASP A 248 22.38 -3.88 -9.21
N GLY A 249 21.68 -3.55 -8.13
CA GLY A 249 21.76 -2.29 -7.39
C GLY A 249 21.34 -1.07 -8.22
N SER A 250 20.66 -1.28 -9.35
CA SER A 250 20.05 -0.19 -10.11
C SER A 250 18.82 0.33 -9.38
N PHE A 251 18.72 1.66 -9.27
CA PHE A 251 17.67 2.33 -8.52
C PHE A 251 16.73 3.05 -9.48
N HIS A 252 15.48 2.61 -9.55
CA HIS A 252 14.48 3.14 -10.48
C HIS A 252 13.40 3.91 -9.73
N LEU A 253 13.20 5.18 -10.09
CA LEU A 253 12.15 6.04 -9.54
C LEU A 253 11.01 6.21 -10.55
N HIS A 254 9.80 5.85 -10.15
CA HIS A 254 8.59 5.99 -10.96
C HIS A 254 7.82 7.23 -10.56
N PHE A 255 7.99 8.31 -11.32
CA PHE A 255 7.28 9.56 -11.11
C PHE A 255 5.90 9.55 -11.75
N SER A 256 4.95 10.21 -11.10
CA SER A 256 3.62 10.44 -11.66
C SER A 256 3.58 11.80 -12.37
N GLN A 257 3.17 11.81 -13.64
CA GLN A 257 2.85 13.01 -14.42
C GLN A 257 1.41 13.48 -14.21
N ASN A 258 0.64 12.80 -13.37
CA ASN A 258 -0.76 13.15 -13.15
C ASN A 258 -0.86 14.56 -12.50
N PRO A 259 -1.51 15.53 -13.17
CA PRO A 259 -1.56 16.92 -12.69
C PRO A 259 -2.29 17.08 -11.35
N LYS A 260 -3.10 16.09 -10.95
CA LYS A 260 -3.77 16.08 -9.64
C LYS A 260 -2.80 15.91 -8.46
N VAL A 261 -1.61 15.35 -8.68
CA VAL A 261 -0.62 15.10 -7.62
C VAL A 261 -0.02 16.40 -7.09
N LEU A 262 0.25 17.36 -7.97
CA LEU A 262 0.81 18.68 -7.67
C LEU A 262 -0.21 19.78 -7.96
N ASN A 263 -1.35 19.71 -7.28
CA ASN A 263 -2.39 20.72 -7.39
C ASN A 263 -2.36 21.70 -6.19
N PRO A 264 -2.22 23.02 -6.41
CA PRO A 264 -2.19 24.01 -5.33
C PRO A 264 -3.57 24.33 -4.72
N ARG A 265 -4.65 23.80 -5.27
CA ARG A 265 -6.03 24.06 -4.79
C ARG A 265 -6.21 23.63 -3.33
N GLY A 266 -6.78 24.53 -2.53
CA GLY A 266 -7.11 24.29 -1.12
C GLY A 266 -5.95 24.43 -0.14
N LEU A 267 -4.74 24.77 -0.61
CA LEU A 267 -3.60 25.03 0.27
C LEU A 267 -3.71 26.39 0.95
N ARG A 268 -4.13 27.44 0.24
CA ARG A 268 -4.31 28.80 0.79
C ARG A 268 -5.71 28.99 1.34
N HIS A 269 -5.80 29.25 2.64
CA HIS A 269 -7.02 29.57 3.37
C HIS A 269 -6.69 30.36 4.65
N SER A 270 -7.65 31.07 5.21
CA SER A 270 -7.46 31.84 6.43
C SER A 270 -7.31 30.90 7.63
N LEU A 271 -6.26 31.10 8.42
CA LEU A 271 -6.02 30.36 9.66
C LEU A 271 -6.66 31.10 10.85
N PRO A 272 -7.14 30.37 11.87
CA PRO A 272 -7.60 30.99 13.12
C PRO A 272 -6.43 31.65 13.85
N ALA A 273 -6.74 32.63 14.70
CA ALA A 273 -5.76 33.21 15.61
C ALA A 273 -5.16 32.14 16.53
N PRO A 274 -3.86 32.19 16.84
CA PRO A 274 -3.22 31.22 17.72
C PRO A 274 -3.83 31.29 19.12
N GLN A 275 -4.28 30.15 19.65
CA GLN A 275 -4.85 30.05 20.99
C GLN A 275 -3.97 29.20 21.92
N GLY A 276 -3.89 29.61 23.18
CA GLY A 276 -3.21 28.88 24.25
C GLY A 276 -4.19 28.18 25.21
N GLY A 277 -3.63 27.46 26.18
CA GLY A 277 -4.40 26.79 27.25
C GLY A 277 -4.60 25.29 27.04
N LYS A 278 -5.23 24.63 28.03
CA LYS A 278 -5.34 23.17 28.11
C LYS A 278 -6.17 22.54 26.98
N HIS A 279 -7.09 23.30 26.38
CA HIS A 279 -8.06 22.81 25.39
C HIS A 279 -7.93 23.49 24.04
N ALA A 280 -6.83 24.22 23.80
CA ALA A 280 -6.58 24.85 22.51
C ALA A 280 -6.45 23.80 21.40
N SER A 281 -7.04 24.09 20.23
CA SER A 281 -7.05 23.21 19.06
C SER A 281 -6.52 23.97 17.84
N ASN A 282 -5.22 24.20 17.80
CA ASN A 282 -4.56 24.87 16.67
C ASN A 282 -4.32 23.88 15.51
N PRO A 283 -4.32 24.35 14.25
CA PRO A 283 -3.94 23.53 13.10
C PRO A 283 -2.50 23.02 13.21
N HIS A 284 -2.22 21.85 12.65
CA HIS A 284 -0.88 21.22 12.67
C HIS A 284 -0.04 21.71 11.48
N LEU A 285 0.93 22.59 11.76
CA LEU A 285 1.73 23.32 10.77
C LEU A 285 3.21 22.92 10.74
N THR A 286 3.78 22.47 11.86
CA THR A 286 5.16 22.00 11.95
C THR A 286 5.25 20.66 12.69
N GLU A 287 6.32 19.91 12.46
CA GLU A 287 6.51 18.58 13.05
C GLU A 287 6.64 18.61 14.58
N ASP A 288 7.37 19.60 15.09
CA ASP A 288 7.69 19.80 16.50
C ASP A 288 6.61 20.62 17.25
N GLN A 289 5.44 20.80 16.63
CA GLN A 289 4.36 21.58 17.21
C GLN A 289 3.84 20.93 18.50
N ARG A 290 3.84 21.72 19.58
CA ARG A 290 3.33 21.28 20.88
C ARG A 290 1.81 21.29 20.89
N PHE A 291 1.22 20.13 21.19
CA PHE A 291 -0.22 19.99 21.39
C PHE A 291 -0.55 19.74 22.86
N PRO A 292 -1.62 20.35 23.40
CA PRO A 292 -2.13 20.00 24.72
C PRO A 292 -2.50 18.51 24.80
N GLN A 293 -2.33 17.91 25.97
CA GLN A 293 -2.61 16.49 26.17
C GLN A 293 -4.13 16.21 26.22
N GLN A 294 -4.73 16.01 25.06
CA GLN A 294 -6.13 15.65 24.88
C GLN A 294 -6.26 14.15 24.61
N ARG A 295 -6.26 13.33 25.67
CA ARG A 295 -6.30 11.87 25.58
C ARG A 295 -7.70 11.31 25.81
N LEU A 296 -8.04 10.26 25.08
CA LEU A 296 -9.21 9.42 25.32
C LEU A 296 -9.06 8.61 26.61
N SER A 297 -10.19 8.34 27.28
CA SER A 297 -10.28 7.43 28.42
C SER A 297 -9.96 5.99 28.01
N ARG A 298 -9.75 5.09 28.99
CA ARG A 298 -9.55 3.66 28.70
C ARG A 298 -10.78 3.05 28.02
N LYS A 299 -11.99 3.37 28.51
CA LYS A 299 -13.27 2.91 27.95
C LYS A 299 -13.43 3.36 26.49
N ALA A 300 -13.14 4.61 26.18
CA ALA A 300 -13.23 5.16 24.81
C ALA A 300 -12.24 4.54 23.80
N ARG A 301 -11.17 3.88 24.27
CA ARG A 301 -10.18 3.20 23.41
C ARG A 301 -10.50 1.73 23.16
N GLN A 302 -11.41 1.16 23.94
CA GLN A 302 -11.80 -0.24 23.78
C GLN A 302 -12.53 -0.41 22.45
N LYS A 303 -12.17 -1.48 21.74
CA LYS A 303 -12.85 -1.94 20.53
C LYS A 303 -13.38 -3.34 20.79
N THR A 304 -14.50 -3.66 20.16
CA THR A 304 -15.04 -5.02 20.18
C THR A 304 -14.09 -5.96 19.44
N LYS A 305 -13.63 -7.02 20.11
CA LYS A 305 -12.87 -8.11 19.50
C LYS A 305 -13.73 -9.37 19.51
N ALA A 306 -14.31 -9.72 18.38
CA ALA A 306 -15.22 -10.87 18.29
C ALA A 306 -14.51 -12.22 18.48
N PHE A 307 -13.22 -12.30 18.14
CA PHE A 307 -12.40 -13.52 18.25
C PHE A 307 -11.58 -13.60 19.55
N ASP A 308 -11.86 -12.72 20.51
CA ASP A 308 -11.23 -12.79 21.83
C ASP A 308 -11.90 -13.92 22.64
N PRO A 309 -11.14 -14.77 23.38
CA PRO A 309 -11.73 -15.86 24.16
C PRO A 309 -12.80 -15.38 25.15
N ASP A 310 -12.66 -14.16 25.67
CA ASP A 310 -13.61 -13.57 26.63
C ASP A 310 -14.88 -13.01 25.97
N TYR A 311 -14.99 -13.03 24.64
CA TYR A 311 -16.12 -12.44 23.90
C TYR A 311 -17.46 -13.10 24.26
N VAL A 312 -17.48 -14.43 24.40
CA VAL A 312 -18.69 -15.22 24.70
C VAL A 312 -19.23 -14.93 26.10
N ALA A 313 -18.35 -14.56 27.04
CA ALA A 313 -18.72 -14.22 28.41
C ALA A 313 -19.30 -12.79 28.54
N GLY A 314 -19.24 -11.98 27.48
CA GLY A 314 -19.74 -10.61 27.49
C GLY A 314 -21.26 -10.53 27.54
N VAL A 315 -21.79 -9.64 28.38
CA VAL A 315 -23.24 -9.34 28.45
C VAL A 315 -23.75 -8.70 27.15
N SER A 316 -22.89 -7.97 26.44
CA SER A 316 -23.18 -7.29 25.19
C SER A 316 -22.18 -7.72 24.10
N PRO A 317 -22.65 -7.98 22.87
CA PRO A 317 -21.78 -8.24 21.71
C PRO A 317 -20.86 -7.06 21.33
N PHE A 318 -21.10 -5.86 21.88
CA PHE A 318 -20.37 -4.64 21.54
C PHE A 318 -19.76 -3.97 22.77
N ALA A 319 -18.57 -3.39 22.60
CA ALA A 319 -17.93 -2.55 23.59
C ALA A 319 -18.78 -1.30 23.88
N GLU A 320 -18.89 -0.96 25.16
CA GLU A 320 -19.64 0.20 25.61
C GLU A 320 -18.94 1.51 25.26
N HIS A 321 -19.71 2.50 24.83
CA HIS A 321 -19.20 3.84 24.56
C HIS A 321 -18.97 4.63 25.84
N ASP A 322 -17.96 5.50 25.82
CA ASP A 322 -17.71 6.45 26.90
C ASP A 322 -18.48 7.76 26.65
N ILE A 323 -19.49 8.01 27.47
CA ILE A 323 -20.32 9.22 27.44
C ILE A 323 -20.17 10.09 28.69
N HIS A 324 -19.49 9.59 29.73
CA HIS A 324 -19.45 10.25 31.04
C HIS A 324 -18.11 10.94 31.32
N SER A 325 -17.03 10.52 30.66
CA SER A 325 -15.73 11.12 30.94
C SER A 325 -15.65 12.58 30.49
N ARG A 326 -14.75 13.33 31.12
CA ARG A 326 -14.42 14.69 30.67
C ARG A 326 -13.96 14.72 29.21
N ALA A 327 -13.31 13.66 28.72
CA ALA A 327 -12.87 13.57 27.34
C ALA A 327 -14.06 13.44 26.37
N ALA A 328 -15.10 12.71 26.75
CA ALA A 328 -16.35 12.63 26.00
C ALA A 328 -17.04 14.00 25.92
N ASN A 329 -17.13 14.72 27.05
CA ASN A 329 -17.72 16.07 27.09
C ASN A 329 -16.95 17.08 26.21
N LEU A 330 -15.62 16.95 26.16
CA LEU A 330 -14.75 17.76 25.28
C LEU A 330 -14.78 17.31 23.81
N GLN A 331 -15.50 16.24 23.49
CA GLN A 331 -15.59 15.65 22.16
C GLN A 331 -14.23 15.26 21.57
N ILE A 332 -13.32 14.78 22.42
CA ILE A 332 -12.01 14.28 21.98
C ILE A 332 -12.24 13.05 21.11
N ARG A 333 -11.55 12.97 19.99
CA ARG A 333 -11.64 11.85 19.04
C ARG A 333 -10.28 11.22 18.83
N ASP A 334 -10.29 9.96 18.45
CA ASP A 334 -9.08 9.26 18.01
C ASP A 334 -8.49 9.98 16.78
N THR A 335 -7.16 10.07 16.72
CA THR A 335 -6.43 10.73 15.64
C THR A 335 -6.64 10.01 14.30
N ALA A 336 -6.89 8.69 14.34
CA ALA A 336 -7.23 7.91 13.16
C ALA A 336 -8.55 8.34 12.50
N LEU A 337 -9.51 8.85 13.29
CA LEU A 337 -10.81 9.28 12.78
C LEU A 337 -10.69 10.60 12.01
N GLY A 338 -11.55 10.75 10.99
CA GLY A 338 -11.67 12.01 10.23
C GLY A 338 -10.56 12.27 9.20
N ALA A 339 -9.74 11.27 8.87
CA ALA A 339 -8.69 11.40 7.85
C ALA A 339 -9.24 11.90 6.50
N GLY A 340 -10.36 11.32 6.02
CA GLY A 340 -11.01 11.78 4.78
C GLY A 340 -11.50 13.23 4.86
N ARG A 341 -12.09 13.62 5.99
CA ARG A 341 -12.58 14.99 6.22
C ARG A 341 -11.44 16.01 6.25
N ARG A 342 -10.26 15.65 6.76
CA ARG A 342 -9.04 16.49 6.74
C ARG A 342 -8.42 16.63 5.35
N ARG A 343 -8.73 15.74 4.40
CA ARG A 343 -8.29 15.83 3.00
C ARG A 343 -9.17 16.75 2.14
N LEU A 344 -10.33 17.19 2.65
CA LEU A 344 -11.20 18.12 1.94
C LEU A 344 -10.60 19.52 1.91
N ASN A 345 -10.79 20.22 0.80
CA ASN A 345 -10.43 21.62 0.65
C ASN A 345 -11.24 22.48 1.66
N PRO A 346 -10.59 23.26 2.55
CA PRO A 346 -11.26 24.13 3.51
C PRO A 346 -12.18 25.18 2.87
N ASN A 347 -11.89 25.60 1.64
CA ASN A 347 -12.65 26.63 0.92
C ASN A 347 -13.93 26.08 0.25
N MET A 348 -14.19 24.78 0.34
CA MET A 348 -15.36 24.16 -0.27
C MET A 348 -16.60 24.34 0.62
N SER A 349 -17.75 24.62 0.00
CA SER A 349 -19.04 24.70 0.72
C SER A 349 -19.41 23.35 1.33
N ARG A 350 -20.12 23.41 2.47
CA ARG A 350 -20.57 22.22 3.21
C ARG A 350 -22.07 22.27 3.42
N LYS A 351 -22.66 21.14 3.78
CA LYS A 351 -24.10 21.05 4.11
C LYS A 351 -24.44 22.01 5.26
N LYS A 352 -25.56 22.72 5.12
CA LYS A 352 -26.01 23.82 5.99
C LYS A 352 -25.95 23.52 7.50
N PHE A 353 -26.30 22.30 7.91
CA PHE A 353 -26.37 21.92 9.32
C PHE A 353 -25.12 21.17 9.84
N MET A 354 -24.09 20.98 9.02
CA MET A 354 -22.88 20.28 9.44
C MET A 354 -21.83 21.26 9.97
N LYS A 355 -21.71 21.37 11.29
CA LYS A 355 -20.60 22.10 11.92
C LYS A 355 -19.32 21.30 11.78
N SER A 356 -18.36 21.93 11.11
CA SER A 356 -17.08 21.36 10.77
C SER A 356 -16.01 21.98 11.66
N LYS A 357 -15.49 21.24 12.65
CA LYS A 357 -14.24 21.57 13.36
C LYS A 357 -13.02 21.21 12.53
#